data_AF-A0AA36GXG7-F1
#
_entry.id   AF-A0AA36GXG7-F1
#
_cell.length_a   1.000
_cell.length_b   1.000
_cell.length_c   1.000
_cell.angle_alpha   90.00
_cell.angle_beta   90.00
_cell.angle_gamma   90.00
#
_symmetry.space_group_name_H-M   'P 1'
#
loop_
_entity.id
_entity.type
_entity.pdbx_description
1 polymer ?
#
loop_
_entity_poly.entity_id
_entity_poly.type
_entity_poly.pdbx_seq_one_letter_code
_entity_poly.pdbx_strand_id
1 'polypeptide(L)'
;MSSWIFTASIASVEINKSGRPHRKEATSTYAMTSIYLTVLPLCITVFRITVQSQWTSGQYPDLRGPTVGQCAAVLPRNKQHMYICDPDRILNNSQAMSLNRQLHDLAIGTPCHCQRRSQCTTGMPGTETEGFHGFVVSIAIVQNLQMQIHSPSEAQLTERAEAFCRALEGRWALGDCGNSVIVFVWEHYKKMIIWPARLAEKYVTVEERRQILQKINDLVQTDQWYAALSQVIGELLRELNGEESGKVDTGTLSLLVAVGLAVLLTMMITCCVCAFRCCGNLRGEDRPRPVRRAVERVDSLRETVLRRGSQLRRHTFQIHQSLTKVSEQPESIFLRRYNDGMNGFDEIY
;
A
#
# COMPACT_ATOMS: atom_id res chain seq x y z
N MET A 1 18.05 37.91 27.23
CA MET A 1 18.97 37.33 28.24
C MET A 1 20.18 36.83 27.49
N SER A 2 21.19 37.68 27.35
CA SER A 2 22.37 37.45 26.52
C SER A 2 23.58 37.52 27.45
N SER A 3 24.13 36.38 27.81
CA SER A 3 25.26 36.29 28.74
C SER A 3 26.56 36.49 27.96
N TRP A 4 27.25 37.59 28.25
CA TRP A 4 28.62 37.85 27.79
C TRP A 4 29.57 37.28 28.84
N ILE A 5 30.37 36.27 28.46
CA ILE A 5 31.47 35.77 29.28
C ILE A 5 32.73 36.54 28.89
N PHE A 6 33.17 37.45 29.76
CA PHE A 6 34.50 38.04 29.73
C PHE A 6 35.46 37.09 30.47
N THR A 7 36.43 36.52 29.78
CA THR A 7 37.60 35.90 30.40
C THR A 7 38.69 36.95 30.54
N ALA A 8 38.92 37.40 31.77
CA ALA A 8 40.05 38.25 32.12
C ALA A 8 41.30 37.38 32.35
N SER A 9 42.37 37.65 31.61
CA SER A 9 43.69 37.06 31.85
C SER A 9 44.47 37.95 32.83
N ILE A 10 44.75 37.43 34.02
CA ILE A 10 45.60 38.08 35.02
C ILE A 10 47.06 37.86 34.61
N ALA A 11 47.79 38.93 34.28
CA ALA A 11 49.23 38.92 34.15
C ALA A 11 49.85 39.32 35.50
N SER A 12 50.46 38.36 36.19
CA SER A 12 51.27 38.62 37.37
C SER A 12 52.60 39.25 36.95
N VAL A 13 52.88 40.46 37.44
CA VAL A 13 54.16 41.16 37.30
C VAL A 13 55.02 40.80 38.50
N GLU A 14 56.06 40.00 38.27
CA GLU A 14 57.08 39.68 39.27
C GLU A 14 58.34 40.51 38.97
N ILE A 15 58.62 41.49 39.83
CA ILE A 15 59.81 42.34 39.74
C ILE A 15 60.95 41.60 40.41
N ASN A 16 61.96 41.18 39.63
CA ASN A 16 63.21 40.69 40.20
C ASN A 16 64.41 41.51 39.71
N LYS A 17 65.21 41.97 40.68
CA LYS A 17 66.44 42.74 40.50
C LYS A 17 67.58 41.79 40.13
N SER A 18 68.11 41.87 38.92
CA SER A 18 69.57 41.86 38.67
C SER A 18 69.85 42.01 37.17
N GLY A 19 70.83 42.85 36.86
CA GLY A 19 71.21 43.16 35.49
C GLY A 19 71.96 42.02 34.80
N ARG A 20 71.48 41.66 33.61
CA ARG A 20 72.24 41.33 32.38
C ARG A 20 71.26 41.04 31.24
N PRO A 21 71.49 41.53 30.01
CA PRO A 21 70.60 41.23 28.89
C PRO A 21 71.00 39.89 28.26
N HIS A 22 70.12 38.89 28.36
CA HIS A 22 70.17 37.70 27.50
C HIS A 22 69.02 37.80 26.50
N ARG A 23 69.36 38.09 25.25
CA ARG A 23 68.48 38.02 24.08
C ARG A 23 68.11 36.54 23.87
N LYS A 24 66.91 36.13 24.29
CA LYS A 24 66.31 34.85 23.91
C LYS A 24 65.23 35.12 22.85
N GLU A 25 65.45 34.54 21.69
CA GLU A 25 64.51 34.50 20.56
C GLU A 25 63.24 33.76 20.99
N ALA A 26 62.18 34.51 21.27
CA ALA A 26 60.86 33.99 21.63
C ALA A 26 59.85 34.41 20.55
N THR A 27 60.06 33.97 19.31
CA THR A 27 59.20 34.36 18.17
C THR A 27 58.55 33.19 17.43
N SER A 28 58.71 31.94 17.88
CA SER A 28 58.23 30.77 17.12
C SER A 28 57.00 30.05 17.73
N THR A 29 56.77 30.15 19.05
CA THR A 29 55.69 29.39 19.71
C THR A 29 54.32 30.07 19.71
N TYR A 30 54.24 31.39 19.52
CA TYR A 30 52.96 32.13 19.53
C TYR A 30 52.22 32.09 18.19
N ALA A 31 52.92 31.81 17.07
CA ALA A 31 52.30 31.72 15.75
C ALA A 31 51.53 30.39 15.55
N MET A 32 52.06 29.28 16.07
CA MET A 32 51.43 27.95 15.96
C MET A 32 50.12 27.84 16.75
N THR A 33 50.04 28.39 17.96
CA THR A 33 48.83 28.32 18.81
C THR A 33 47.67 29.17 18.28
N SER A 34 47.95 30.26 17.57
CA SER A 34 46.92 31.14 16.98
C SER A 34 46.21 30.51 15.76
N ILE A 35 46.93 29.69 14.98
CA ILE A 35 46.37 28.98 13.82
C ILE A 35 45.41 27.87 14.28
N TYR A 36 45.74 27.12 15.33
CA TYR A 36 44.83 26.09 15.87
C TYR A 36 43.55 26.67 16.45
N LEU A 37 43.59 27.85 17.06
CA LEU A 37 42.39 28.49 17.62
C LEU A 37 41.42 29.06 16.57
N THR A 38 41.87 29.30 15.34
CA THR A 38 41.05 29.88 14.26
C THR A 38 40.62 28.85 13.23
N VAL A 39 41.47 27.86 12.91
CA VAL A 39 41.16 26.82 11.93
C VAL A 39 40.21 25.75 12.49
N LEU A 40 40.31 25.40 13.78
CA LEU A 40 39.43 24.39 14.38
C LEU A 40 37.94 24.80 14.43
N PRO A 41 37.56 26.03 14.87
CA PRO A 41 36.17 26.46 14.82
C PRO A 41 35.68 26.68 13.38
N LEU A 42 36.56 27.05 12.43
CA LEU A 42 36.22 27.11 11.01
C LEU A 42 35.92 25.71 10.45
N CYS A 43 36.75 24.71 10.76
CA CYS A 43 36.50 23.31 10.35
C CYS A 43 35.23 22.74 11.00
N ILE A 44 34.93 23.08 12.26
CA ILE A 44 33.69 22.65 12.94
C ILE A 44 32.45 23.36 12.35
N THR A 45 32.57 24.61 11.93
CA THR A 45 31.48 25.31 11.22
C THR A 45 31.28 24.82 9.79
N VAL A 46 32.34 24.41 9.09
CA VAL A 46 32.26 23.78 7.77
C VAL A 46 31.68 22.35 7.87
N PHE A 47 32.00 21.57 8.91
CA PHE A 47 31.43 20.22 9.13
C PHE A 47 29.94 20.23 9.50
N ARG A 48 29.39 21.38 9.92
CA ARG A 48 27.93 21.54 10.17
C ARG A 48 27.13 21.71 8.87
N ILE A 49 27.80 21.90 7.75
CA ILE A 49 27.19 21.93 6.42
C ILE A 49 27.32 20.51 5.87
N THR A 50 26.21 19.90 5.46
CA THR A 50 26.08 18.52 4.91
C THR A 50 26.02 17.34 5.88
N VAL A 51 25.22 17.42 6.94
CA VAL A 51 24.44 16.23 7.34
C VAL A 51 23.04 16.45 6.79
N GLN A 52 22.79 15.99 5.57
CA GLN A 52 21.41 15.75 5.13
C GLN A 52 20.79 14.81 6.15
N SER A 53 19.73 15.25 6.83
CA SER A 53 18.93 14.41 7.72
C SER A 53 18.39 13.24 6.90
N GLN A 54 19.02 12.08 7.02
CA GLN A 54 18.49 10.84 6.45
C GLN A 54 17.48 10.28 7.44
N TRP A 55 16.20 10.30 7.08
CA TRP A 55 15.15 9.81 7.96
C TRP A 55 15.05 8.29 7.95
N THR A 56 14.85 7.71 9.13
CA THR A 56 14.35 6.35 9.28
C THR A 56 12.87 6.38 9.62
N SER A 57 12.14 5.30 9.34
CA SER A 57 10.73 5.19 9.74
C SER A 57 10.50 5.31 11.25
N GLY A 58 11.49 4.97 12.09
CA GLY A 58 11.40 5.12 13.54
C GLY A 58 11.68 6.54 14.06
N GLN A 59 12.56 7.29 13.40
CA GLN A 59 12.90 8.66 13.78
C GLN A 59 11.96 9.70 13.18
N TYR A 60 11.25 9.35 12.10
CA TYR A 60 10.32 10.26 11.47
C TYR A 60 9.21 10.70 12.45
N PRO A 61 8.83 12.00 12.48
CA PRO A 61 7.90 12.51 13.47
C PRO A 61 6.51 11.89 13.37
N ASP A 62 5.82 11.90 14.50
CA ASP A 62 4.49 11.34 14.65
C ASP A 62 3.45 12.45 14.54
N LEU A 63 2.51 12.33 13.59
CA LEU A 63 1.42 13.28 13.41
C LEU A 63 0.44 13.30 14.60
N ARG A 64 0.32 12.18 15.31
CA ARG A 64 -0.60 12.04 16.46
C ARG A 64 0.14 11.92 17.79
N GLY A 65 1.46 11.77 17.74
CA GLY A 65 2.31 11.65 18.91
C GLY A 65 2.94 12.95 19.42
N PRO A 66 3.83 12.86 20.42
CA PRO A 66 4.47 14.01 21.06
C PRO A 66 5.43 14.76 20.14
N THR A 67 5.88 14.14 19.06
CA THR A 67 6.84 14.72 18.11
C THR A 67 6.19 15.55 17.00
N VAL A 68 4.86 15.72 17.01
CA VAL A 68 4.10 16.51 16.01
C VAL A 68 4.64 17.93 15.81
N GLY A 69 5.25 18.54 16.84
CA GLY A 69 5.89 19.85 16.72
C GLY A 69 7.08 19.91 15.76
N GLN A 70 7.62 18.76 15.35
CA GLN A 70 8.71 18.66 14.36
C GLN A 70 8.17 18.66 12.92
N CYS A 71 6.88 18.39 12.72
CA CYS A 71 6.27 18.23 11.40
C CYS A 71 6.05 19.55 10.65
N ALA A 72 5.92 20.69 11.34
CA ALA A 72 5.74 21.99 10.71
C ALA A 72 6.22 23.11 11.63
N ALA A 73 6.72 24.20 11.05
CA ALA A 73 7.09 25.39 11.82
C ALA A 73 5.87 26.14 12.37
N VAL A 74 4.73 26.06 11.67
CA VAL A 74 3.47 26.69 12.07
C VAL A 74 2.40 25.62 12.19
N LEU A 75 1.91 25.41 13.41
CA LEU A 75 0.86 24.44 13.69
C LEU A 75 -0.52 25.08 13.51
N PRO A 76 -1.53 24.32 13.05
CA PRO A 76 -2.93 24.75 13.11
C PRO A 76 -3.35 25.04 14.56
N ARG A 77 -4.36 25.91 14.76
CA ARG A 77 -4.89 26.23 16.10
C ARG A 77 -5.32 24.97 16.86
N ASN A 78 -5.97 24.03 16.17
CA ASN A 78 -6.24 22.70 16.69
C ASN A 78 -5.23 21.71 16.11
N LYS A 79 -4.32 21.18 16.95
CA LYS A 79 -3.32 20.18 16.55
C LYS A 79 -3.94 18.89 16.02
N GLN A 80 -5.19 18.59 16.39
CA GLN A 80 -5.91 17.42 15.86
C GLN A 80 -6.25 17.55 14.37
N HIS A 81 -6.21 18.76 13.80
CA HIS A 81 -6.45 19.01 12.37
C HIS A 81 -5.14 19.12 11.58
N MET A 82 -4.06 18.49 12.06
CA MET A 82 -2.80 18.41 11.33
C MET A 82 -2.76 17.14 10.48
N TYR A 83 -2.59 17.31 9.18
CA TYR A 83 -2.58 16.23 8.19
C TYR A 83 -1.26 16.14 7.42
N ILE A 84 -0.36 17.11 7.58
CA ILE A 84 0.91 17.18 6.85
C ILE A 84 2.07 17.11 7.84
N CYS A 85 3.03 16.24 7.57
CA CYS A 85 4.32 16.23 8.22
C CYS A 85 5.42 16.50 7.20
N ASP A 86 6.13 17.60 7.38
CA ASP A 86 7.26 18.08 6.56
C ASP A 86 8.38 18.62 7.47
N PRO A 87 9.15 17.73 8.11
CA PRO A 87 10.22 18.14 9.02
C PRO A 87 11.40 18.82 8.32
N ASP A 88 11.62 18.54 7.03
CA ASP A 88 12.71 19.14 6.24
C ASP A 88 12.32 20.49 5.61
N ARG A 89 11.05 20.90 5.75
CA ARG A 89 10.53 22.21 5.30
C ARG A 89 10.65 22.40 3.78
N ILE A 90 10.34 21.35 3.03
CA ILE A 90 10.27 21.39 1.57
C ILE A 90 9.15 22.33 1.12
N LEU A 91 8.04 22.35 1.85
CA LEU A 91 6.95 23.31 1.67
C LEU A 91 7.18 24.56 2.51
N ASN A 92 6.82 25.71 1.96
CA ASN A 92 6.73 26.92 2.77
C ASN A 92 5.47 26.91 3.66
N ASN A 93 5.46 27.74 4.72
CA ASN A 93 4.36 27.77 5.70
C ASN A 93 2.99 28.04 5.08
N SER A 94 2.91 28.91 4.07
CA SER A 94 1.64 29.22 3.39
C SER A 94 1.12 28.05 2.56
N GLN A 95 2.01 27.34 1.87
CA GLN A 95 1.70 26.15 1.08
C GLN A 95 1.25 25.01 1.99
N ALA A 96 2.01 24.73 3.05
CA ALA A 96 1.66 23.70 4.03
C ALA A 96 0.30 23.99 4.67
N MET A 97 0.02 25.24 5.06
CA MET A 97 -1.27 25.61 5.63
C MET A 97 -2.42 25.52 4.61
N SER A 98 -2.19 25.92 3.36
CA SER A 98 -3.16 25.77 2.26
C SER A 98 -3.53 24.30 2.02
N LEU A 99 -2.53 23.43 1.85
CA LEU A 99 -2.74 21.99 1.66
C LEU A 99 -3.41 21.35 2.88
N ASN A 100 -3.04 21.75 4.09
CA ASN A 100 -3.67 21.23 5.30
C ASN A 100 -5.16 21.58 5.39
N ARG A 101 -5.59 22.75 4.88
CA ARG A 101 -7.01 23.08 4.75
C ARG A 101 -7.69 22.19 3.70
N GLN A 102 -7.07 22.00 2.54
CA GLN A 102 -7.62 21.11 1.51
C GLN A 102 -7.80 19.66 2.01
N LEU A 103 -6.85 19.16 2.81
CA LEU A 103 -6.96 17.83 3.44
C LEU A 103 -8.06 17.77 4.49
N HIS A 104 -8.25 18.85 5.26
CA HIS A 104 -9.36 18.96 6.21
C HIS A 104 -10.71 18.96 5.47
N ASP A 105 -10.83 19.77 4.41
CA ASP A 105 -12.02 19.86 3.57
C ASP A 105 -12.31 18.52 2.90
N LEU A 106 -11.29 17.77 2.48
CA LEU A 106 -11.43 16.40 1.98
C LEU A 106 -11.98 15.47 3.05
N ALA A 107 -11.45 15.55 4.27
CA ALA A 107 -11.89 14.69 5.36
C ALA A 107 -13.36 14.90 5.72
N ILE A 108 -13.85 16.14 5.75
CA ILE A 108 -15.26 16.44 6.04
C ILE A 108 -16.17 16.32 4.81
N GLY A 109 -15.59 16.42 3.61
CA GLY A 109 -16.30 16.38 2.33
C GLY A 109 -16.44 14.98 1.71
N THR A 110 -15.89 13.95 2.36
CA THR A 110 -16.03 12.56 1.92
C THR A 110 -16.98 11.78 2.82
N PRO A 111 -17.70 10.78 2.29
CA PRO A 111 -18.57 9.91 3.08
C PRO A 111 -17.78 9.01 4.03
N CYS A 112 -18.39 8.70 5.17
CA CYS A 112 -17.89 7.71 6.10
C CYS A 112 -18.46 6.33 5.77
N HIS A 113 -17.58 5.39 5.45
CA HIS A 113 -17.93 4.00 5.17
C HIS A 113 -17.55 3.03 6.32
N CYS A 114 -17.24 3.57 7.49
CA CYS A 114 -16.99 2.75 8.67
C CYS A 114 -18.28 2.07 9.15
N GLN A 115 -18.14 0.88 9.75
CA GLN A 115 -19.30 0.12 10.25
C GLN A 115 -20.02 0.85 11.39
N ARG A 116 -19.29 1.58 12.25
CA ARG A 116 -19.88 2.37 13.33
C ARG A 116 -19.72 3.85 13.04
N ARG A 117 -20.81 4.60 13.12
CA ARG A 117 -20.80 6.06 12.91
C ARG A 117 -19.86 6.80 13.88
N SER A 118 -19.66 6.28 15.09
CA SER A 118 -18.73 6.85 16.07
C SER A 118 -17.27 6.85 15.63
N GLN A 119 -16.89 6.02 14.66
CA GLN A 119 -15.55 5.96 14.05
C GLN A 119 -15.30 7.08 13.03
N CYS A 120 -16.28 7.97 12.88
CA CYS A 120 -16.26 9.09 11.94
C CYS A 120 -16.61 10.39 12.64
N THR A 121 -16.76 10.39 13.96
CA THR A 121 -17.01 11.58 14.75
C THR A 121 -15.73 11.95 15.50
N THR A 122 -15.22 13.15 15.27
CA THR A 122 -14.18 13.78 16.08
C THR A 122 -14.80 14.76 17.08
N GLY A 123 -14.21 14.87 18.26
CA GLY A 123 -14.71 15.74 19.33
C GLY A 123 -15.65 15.02 20.30
N MET A 124 -16.00 15.68 21.41
CA MET A 124 -17.05 15.15 22.30
C MET A 124 -18.42 15.42 21.69
N PRO A 125 -19.39 14.50 21.83
CA PRO A 125 -20.77 14.75 21.41
C PRO A 125 -21.32 16.01 22.10
N GLY A 126 -21.89 16.93 21.34
CA GLY A 126 -22.53 18.14 21.88
C GLY A 126 -21.60 19.33 22.15
N THR A 127 -20.35 19.31 21.67
CA THR A 127 -19.47 20.50 21.64
C THR A 127 -19.36 21.09 20.23
N GLU A 128 -19.03 22.38 20.11
CA GLU A 128 -18.76 23.05 18.80
C GLU A 128 -17.60 22.42 18.00
N THR A 129 -16.91 21.44 18.57
CA THR A 129 -15.85 20.65 17.94
C THR A 129 -16.32 19.28 17.43
N GLU A 130 -17.62 18.97 17.53
CA GLU A 130 -18.19 17.76 16.94
C GLU A 130 -18.11 17.86 15.41
N GLY A 131 -17.15 17.14 14.84
CA GLY A 131 -16.91 17.10 13.40
C GLY A 131 -17.12 15.69 12.86
N PHE A 132 -17.89 15.55 11.80
CA PHE A 132 -17.97 14.29 11.06
C PHE A 132 -16.89 14.25 9.98
N HIS A 133 -16.17 13.14 9.86
CA HIS A 133 -15.16 12.94 8.82
C HIS A 133 -15.35 11.58 8.14
N GLY A 134 -15.14 11.54 6.83
CA GLY A 134 -15.11 10.33 6.01
C GLY A 134 -13.71 9.76 5.93
N PHE A 135 -13.04 9.92 4.79
CA PHE A 135 -11.69 9.44 4.58
C PHE A 135 -10.63 10.44 5.05
N VAL A 136 -9.59 9.95 5.71
CA VAL A 136 -8.50 10.79 6.24
C VAL A 136 -7.27 10.65 5.35
N VAL A 137 -6.96 11.70 4.59
CA VAL A 137 -5.72 11.76 3.82
C VAL A 137 -4.66 12.51 4.61
N SER A 138 -3.44 12.01 4.66
CA SER A 138 -2.30 12.68 5.31
C SER A 138 -1.07 12.61 4.42
N ILE A 139 -0.20 13.61 4.53
CA ILE A 139 0.99 13.75 3.69
C ILE A 139 2.24 13.63 4.56
N ALA A 140 3.15 12.75 4.16
CA ALA A 140 4.49 12.65 4.72
C ALA A 140 5.51 13.11 3.68
N ILE A 141 6.36 14.08 4.02
CA ILE A 141 7.35 14.65 3.12
C ILE A 141 8.73 14.50 3.75
N VAL A 142 9.67 13.93 3.01
CA VAL A 142 11.08 13.85 3.40
C VAL A 142 11.97 14.32 2.27
N GLN A 143 13.06 14.97 2.65
CA GLN A 143 14.14 15.24 1.73
C GLN A 143 14.79 13.92 1.32
N ASN A 144 15.21 13.11 2.31
CA ASN A 144 15.82 11.81 2.02
C ASN A 144 15.54 10.76 3.11
N LEU A 145 15.48 9.49 2.69
CA LEU A 145 15.45 8.35 3.61
C LEU A 145 16.83 7.71 3.74
N GLN A 146 17.10 7.12 4.90
CA GLN A 146 18.30 6.30 5.08
C GLN A 146 18.20 5.05 4.19
N MET A 147 19.20 4.90 3.32
CA MET A 147 19.37 3.79 2.39
C MET A 147 20.64 3.01 2.70
N GLN A 148 20.58 1.68 2.56
CA GLN A 148 21.74 0.79 2.75
C GLN A 148 22.47 0.48 1.44
N ILE A 149 21.92 0.92 0.29
CA ILE A 149 22.41 0.58 -1.05
C ILE A 149 22.82 1.86 -1.76
N HIS A 150 24.01 1.83 -2.37
CA HIS A 150 24.49 2.89 -3.26
C HIS A 150 23.91 2.63 -4.66
N SER A 151 23.14 3.58 -5.21
CA SER A 151 22.44 3.46 -6.50
C SER A 151 21.31 2.41 -6.54
N PRO A 152 20.22 2.60 -5.79
CA PRO A 152 19.08 1.68 -5.79
C PRO A 152 18.34 1.67 -7.12
N SER A 153 17.76 0.53 -7.49
CA SER A 153 16.84 0.42 -8.63
C SER A 153 15.47 1.02 -8.30
N GLU A 154 14.66 1.31 -9.32
CA GLU A 154 13.29 1.82 -9.14
C GLU A 154 12.43 0.91 -8.25
N ALA A 155 12.56 -0.42 -8.41
CA ALA A 155 11.85 -1.39 -7.59
C ALA A 155 12.26 -1.29 -6.11
N GLN A 156 13.56 -1.15 -5.83
CA GLN A 156 14.08 -0.99 -4.47
C GLN A 156 13.62 0.33 -3.84
N LEU A 157 13.56 1.41 -4.63
CA LEU A 157 13.02 2.69 -4.18
C LEU A 157 11.53 2.59 -3.82
N THR A 158 10.74 1.89 -4.65
CA THR A 158 9.31 1.65 -4.38
C THR A 158 9.13 0.83 -3.11
N GLU A 159 9.81 -0.32 -3.01
CA GLU A 159 9.74 -1.21 -1.86
C GLU A 159 10.11 -0.48 -0.55
N ARG A 160 11.16 0.34 -0.59
CA ARG A 160 11.57 1.13 0.57
C ARG A 160 10.52 2.15 0.99
N ALA A 161 9.98 2.88 0.02
CA ALA A 161 8.98 3.92 0.27
C ALA A 161 7.65 3.31 0.77
N GLU A 162 7.23 2.16 0.25
CA GLU A 162 6.08 1.41 0.75
C GLU A 162 6.32 0.88 2.17
N ALA A 163 7.51 0.33 2.46
CA ALA A 163 7.87 -0.10 3.81
C ALA A 163 7.86 1.07 4.80
N PHE A 164 8.28 2.25 4.37
CA PHE A 164 8.18 3.48 5.15
C PHE A 164 6.71 3.86 5.43
N CYS A 165 5.86 3.89 4.40
CA CYS A 165 4.43 4.19 4.55
C CYS A 165 3.72 3.19 5.48
N ARG A 166 3.99 1.89 5.34
CA ARG A 166 3.45 0.83 6.20
C ARG A 166 3.83 1.04 7.67
N ALA A 167 5.06 1.46 7.94
CA ALA A 167 5.50 1.77 9.29
C ALA A 167 4.81 3.03 9.85
N LEU A 168 4.57 4.05 9.01
CA LEU A 168 3.82 5.23 9.42
C LEU A 168 2.34 4.93 9.67
N GLU A 169 1.69 4.12 8.84
CA GLU A 169 0.29 3.72 9.00
C GLU A 169 0.03 3.14 10.40
N GLY A 170 0.89 2.21 10.85
CA GLY A 170 0.77 1.60 12.17
C GLY A 170 1.05 2.57 13.34
N ARG A 171 1.95 3.54 13.15
CA ARG A 171 2.35 4.49 14.21
C ARG A 171 1.40 5.67 14.33
N TRP A 172 1.10 6.32 13.20
CA TRP A 172 0.23 7.49 13.15
C TRP A 172 -1.22 7.13 13.43
N ALA A 173 -1.60 5.85 13.27
CA ALA A 173 -2.94 5.34 13.53
C ALA A 173 -4.01 6.25 12.91
N LEU A 174 -3.83 6.56 11.62
CA LEU A 174 -4.73 7.45 10.89
C LEU A 174 -6.04 6.72 10.58
N GLY A 175 -7.16 7.36 10.93
CA GLY A 175 -8.50 6.79 10.75
C GLY A 175 -8.79 5.66 11.73
N ASP A 176 -10.05 5.23 11.76
CA ASP A 176 -10.56 4.29 12.77
C ASP A 176 -10.99 2.93 12.21
N CYS A 177 -11.17 2.84 10.88
CA CYS A 177 -11.66 1.62 10.21
C CYS A 177 -10.89 1.28 8.92
N GLY A 178 -9.66 1.80 8.78
CA GLY A 178 -8.86 1.68 7.55
C GLY A 178 -9.27 2.65 6.45
N ASN A 179 -9.97 3.74 6.82
CA ASN A 179 -10.41 4.85 5.98
C ASN A 179 -9.33 5.92 5.79
N SER A 180 -8.04 5.57 5.88
CA SER A 180 -6.95 6.51 5.74
C SER A 180 -6.13 6.30 4.48
N VAL A 181 -5.47 7.36 4.01
CA VAL A 181 -4.52 7.33 2.90
C VAL A 181 -3.31 8.16 3.27
N ILE A 182 -2.12 7.59 3.10
CA ILE A 182 -0.85 8.32 3.24
C ILE A 182 -0.33 8.65 1.85
N VAL A 183 -0.13 9.93 1.56
CA VAL A 183 0.62 10.40 0.39
C VAL A 183 2.04 10.67 0.85
N PHE A 184 2.99 9.88 0.36
CA PHE A 184 4.39 10.01 0.71
C PHE A 184 5.18 10.67 -0.42
N VAL A 185 6.00 11.66 -0.06
CA VAL A 185 6.89 12.40 -0.95
C VAL A 185 8.32 12.20 -0.52
N TRP A 186 9.15 11.75 -1.46
CA TRP A 186 10.59 11.59 -1.32
C TRP A 186 11.30 12.49 -2.33
N GLU A 187 11.74 13.66 -1.86
CA GLU A 187 12.28 14.72 -2.71
C GLU A 187 13.55 14.30 -3.45
N HIS A 188 14.48 13.62 -2.76
CA HIS A 188 15.79 13.27 -3.33
C HIS A 188 15.68 12.41 -4.58
N TYR A 189 14.76 11.44 -4.61
CA TYR A 189 14.54 10.56 -5.76
C TYR A 189 13.35 10.96 -6.64
N LYS A 190 12.77 12.15 -6.42
CA LYS A 190 11.57 12.63 -7.13
C LYS A 190 10.44 11.59 -7.13
N LYS A 191 10.23 10.92 -5.99
CA LYS A 191 9.31 9.79 -5.89
C LYS A 191 8.11 10.15 -5.02
N MET A 192 6.92 9.78 -5.48
CA MET A 192 5.67 9.94 -4.74
C MET A 192 4.92 8.61 -4.71
N ILE A 193 4.38 8.25 -3.55
CA ILE A 193 3.57 7.04 -3.36
C ILE A 193 2.24 7.41 -2.71
N ILE A 194 1.17 6.79 -3.18
CA ILE A 194 -0.16 6.84 -2.55
C ILE A 194 -0.38 5.49 -1.86
N TRP A 195 -0.47 5.51 -0.54
CA TRP A 195 -0.60 4.35 0.32
C TRP A 195 -1.95 4.35 1.04
N PRO A 196 -3.00 3.77 0.43
CA PRO A 196 -4.30 3.64 1.05
C PRO A 196 -4.32 2.49 2.08
N ALA A 197 -5.01 2.69 3.18
CA ALA A 197 -5.35 1.61 4.11
C ALA A 197 -6.47 0.72 3.54
N ARG A 198 -6.74 -0.40 4.21
CA ARG A 198 -7.60 -1.49 3.68
C ARG A 198 -8.98 -1.07 3.16
N LEU A 199 -9.67 -0.12 3.80
CA LEU A 199 -10.97 0.34 3.31
C LEU A 199 -10.81 1.34 2.16
N ALA A 200 -9.87 2.28 2.29
CA ALA A 200 -9.59 3.26 1.24
C ALA A 200 -9.07 2.63 -0.06
N GLU A 201 -8.38 1.49 0.01
CA GLU A 201 -7.87 0.77 -1.16
C GLU A 201 -8.98 0.28 -2.11
N LYS A 202 -10.22 0.13 -1.60
CA LYS A 202 -11.39 -0.20 -2.42
C LYS A 202 -11.85 0.96 -3.32
N TYR A 203 -11.49 2.19 -2.97
CA TYR A 203 -11.85 3.40 -3.70
C TYR A 203 -10.67 3.91 -4.52
N VAL A 204 -9.47 3.78 -3.97
CA VAL A 204 -8.21 4.22 -4.59
C VAL A 204 -7.38 2.98 -4.90
N THR A 205 -7.73 2.27 -5.98
CA THR A 205 -7.06 1.00 -6.33
C THR A 205 -5.68 1.24 -6.94
N VAL A 206 -4.97 0.16 -7.28
CA VAL A 206 -3.66 0.23 -7.94
C VAL A 206 -3.74 1.04 -9.26
N GLU A 207 -4.83 0.89 -10.01
CA GLU A 207 -4.97 1.55 -11.31
C GLU A 207 -5.25 3.05 -11.17
N GLU A 208 -6.15 3.46 -10.28
CA GLU A 208 -6.40 4.88 -10.00
C GLU A 208 -5.14 5.55 -9.46
N ARG A 209 -4.39 4.90 -8.55
CA ARG A 209 -3.08 5.41 -8.07
C ARG A 209 -2.11 5.65 -9.23
N ARG A 210 -1.98 4.68 -10.13
CA ARG A 210 -1.10 4.77 -11.30
C ARG A 210 -1.50 5.95 -12.19
N GLN A 211 -2.80 6.13 -12.42
CA GLN A 211 -3.32 7.24 -13.22
C GLN A 211 -3.08 8.60 -12.56
N ILE A 212 -3.31 8.74 -11.26
CA ILE A 212 -3.04 9.96 -10.51
C ILE A 212 -1.54 10.32 -10.59
N LEU A 213 -0.66 9.35 -10.31
CA LEU A 213 0.78 9.57 -10.34
C LEU A 213 1.30 9.91 -11.75
N GLN A 214 0.70 9.34 -12.80
CA GLN A 214 1.04 9.67 -14.18
C GLN A 214 0.68 11.12 -14.54
N LYS A 215 -0.46 11.64 -14.07
CA LYS A 215 -0.90 13.02 -14.33
C LYS A 215 0.03 14.08 -13.73
N ILE A 216 0.58 13.80 -12.55
CA ILE A 216 1.40 14.77 -11.80
C ILE A 216 2.90 14.62 -12.09
N ASN A 217 3.30 13.63 -12.90
CA ASN A 217 4.71 13.29 -13.08
C ASN A 217 5.56 14.50 -13.47
N ASP A 218 5.09 15.33 -14.39
CA ASP A 218 5.81 16.53 -14.84
C ASP A 218 6.03 17.54 -13.69
N LEU A 219 5.06 17.68 -12.79
CA LEU A 219 5.17 18.54 -11.60
C LEU A 219 6.18 17.97 -10.60
N VAL A 220 6.19 16.65 -10.41
CA VAL A 220 7.14 15.96 -9.53
C VAL A 220 8.57 16.06 -10.06
N GLN A 221 8.77 15.87 -11.37
CA GLN A 221 10.09 15.98 -12.01
C GLN A 221 10.64 17.41 -12.01
N THR A 222 9.78 18.42 -11.91
CA THR A 222 10.15 19.85 -11.88
C THR A 222 10.11 20.48 -10.49
N ASP A 223 10.07 19.67 -9.42
CA ASP A 223 10.06 20.13 -8.03
C ASP A 223 8.87 21.02 -7.63
N GLN A 224 7.77 20.94 -8.38
CA GLN A 224 6.53 21.67 -8.10
C GLN A 224 5.66 20.93 -7.08
N TRP A 225 6.23 20.62 -5.91
CA TRP A 225 5.62 19.78 -4.88
C TRP A 225 4.25 20.27 -4.41
N TYR A 226 4.09 21.58 -4.21
CA TYR A 226 2.80 22.15 -3.81
C TYR A 226 1.70 21.91 -4.85
N ALA A 227 2.00 22.14 -6.13
CA ALA A 227 1.05 21.94 -7.22
C ALA A 227 0.71 20.46 -7.40
N ALA A 228 1.74 19.59 -7.36
CA ALA A 228 1.56 18.15 -7.42
C ALA A 228 0.67 17.64 -6.28
N LEU A 229 0.94 18.04 -5.03
CA LEU A 229 0.15 17.63 -3.87
C LEU A 229 -1.28 18.17 -3.93
N SER A 230 -1.48 19.43 -4.34
CA SER A 230 -2.84 19.99 -4.47
C SER A 230 -3.65 19.23 -5.52
N GLN A 231 -3.03 18.85 -6.64
CA GLN A 231 -3.68 18.03 -7.66
C GLN A 231 -3.98 16.60 -7.16
N VAL A 232 -3.06 15.97 -6.42
CA VAL A 232 -3.30 14.67 -5.78
C VAL A 232 -4.47 14.73 -4.82
N ILE A 233 -4.56 15.76 -3.97
CA ILE A 233 -5.68 15.92 -3.04
C ILE A 233 -7.01 16.02 -3.80
N GLY A 234 -7.05 16.82 -4.87
CA GLY A 234 -8.25 16.96 -5.70
C GLY A 234 -8.69 15.66 -6.38
N GLU A 235 -7.73 14.89 -6.92
CA GLU A 235 -8.02 13.59 -7.52
C GLU A 235 -8.47 12.56 -6.46
N LEU A 236 -7.79 12.50 -5.31
CA LEU A 236 -8.19 11.64 -4.19
C LEU A 236 -9.59 11.98 -3.69
N LEU A 237 -9.94 13.27 -3.57
CA LEU A 237 -11.28 13.69 -3.19
C LEU A 237 -12.34 13.13 -4.15
N ARG A 238 -12.03 13.11 -5.45
CA ARG A 238 -12.95 12.58 -6.47
C ARG A 238 -13.08 11.05 -6.36
N GLU A 239 -11.97 10.33 -6.25
CA GLU A 239 -11.99 8.86 -6.14
C GLU A 239 -12.67 8.41 -4.83
N LEU A 240 -12.40 9.08 -3.72
CA LEU A 240 -12.97 8.75 -2.40
C LEU A 240 -14.45 9.13 -2.24
N ASN A 241 -14.98 9.99 -3.11
CA ASN A 241 -16.42 10.27 -3.23
C ASN A 241 -17.10 9.36 -4.27
N GLY A 242 -16.33 8.61 -5.05
CA GLY A 242 -16.84 7.69 -6.04
C GLY A 242 -17.46 6.43 -5.43
N GLU A 243 -17.96 5.56 -6.30
CA GLU A 243 -18.37 4.22 -5.89
C GLU A 243 -17.14 3.31 -5.70
N GLU A 244 -17.25 2.32 -4.81
CA GLU A 244 -16.16 1.37 -4.58
C GLU A 244 -15.83 0.57 -5.86
N SER A 245 -14.58 0.66 -6.33
CA SER A 245 -14.07 -0.11 -7.47
C SER A 245 -14.03 -1.58 -7.10
N GLY A 246 -14.87 -2.39 -7.75
CA GLY A 246 -15.02 -3.82 -7.45
C GLY A 246 -16.43 -4.27 -7.10
N LYS A 247 -17.40 -3.35 -7.08
CA LYS A 247 -18.84 -3.68 -7.06
C LYS A 247 -19.43 -3.89 -8.45
N VAL A 248 -18.63 -4.33 -9.43
CA VAL A 248 -19.22 -5.13 -10.49
C VAL A 248 -19.47 -6.48 -9.83
N ASP A 249 -20.64 -6.64 -9.21
CA ASP A 249 -21.02 -7.88 -8.54
C ASP A 249 -20.61 -9.03 -9.45
N THR A 250 -19.61 -9.82 -9.05
CA THR A 250 -19.22 -11.01 -9.82
C THR A 250 -20.44 -11.90 -10.05
N GLY A 251 -21.43 -11.82 -9.15
CA GLY A 251 -22.78 -12.35 -9.32
C GLY A 251 -23.54 -11.75 -10.51
N THR A 252 -23.60 -10.43 -10.67
CA THR A 252 -24.26 -9.76 -11.81
C THR A 252 -23.53 -9.99 -13.13
N LEU A 253 -22.19 -9.95 -13.13
CA LEU A 253 -21.41 -10.30 -14.33
C LEU A 253 -21.62 -11.78 -14.72
N SER A 254 -21.56 -12.68 -13.74
CA SER A 254 -21.84 -14.11 -13.94
C SER A 254 -23.28 -14.34 -14.43
N LEU A 255 -24.25 -13.62 -13.88
CA LEU A 255 -25.65 -13.66 -14.29
C LEU A 255 -25.81 -13.20 -15.74
N LEU A 256 -25.19 -12.08 -16.13
CA LEU A 256 -25.23 -11.57 -17.50
C LEU A 256 -24.61 -12.56 -18.49
N VAL A 257 -23.48 -13.17 -18.13
CA VAL A 257 -22.83 -14.21 -18.96
C VAL A 257 -23.72 -15.44 -19.07
N ALA A 258 -24.31 -15.91 -17.97
CA ALA A 258 -25.19 -17.07 -17.95
C ALA A 258 -26.46 -16.84 -18.78
N VAL A 259 -27.10 -15.69 -18.62
CA VAL A 259 -28.28 -15.28 -19.42
C VAL A 259 -27.91 -15.16 -20.89
N GLY A 260 -26.76 -14.56 -21.21
CA GLY A 260 -26.25 -14.46 -22.58
C GLY A 260 -26.05 -15.82 -23.25
N LEU A 261 -25.42 -16.77 -22.55
CA LEU A 261 -25.23 -18.14 -23.05
C LEU A 261 -26.55 -18.88 -23.24
N ALA A 262 -27.51 -18.71 -22.33
CA ALA A 262 -28.83 -19.33 -22.44
C ALA A 262 -29.62 -18.81 -23.65
N VAL A 263 -29.60 -17.51 -23.91
CA VAL A 263 -30.25 -16.89 -25.08
C VAL A 263 -29.59 -17.39 -26.38
N LEU A 264 -28.27 -17.50 -26.41
CA LEU A 264 -27.55 -17.97 -27.61
C LEU A 264 -27.86 -19.45 -27.90
N LEU A 265 -27.89 -20.30 -26.88
CA LEU A 265 -28.27 -21.72 -27.03
C LEU A 265 -29.72 -21.89 -27.47
N THR A 266 -30.65 -21.12 -26.90
CA THR A 266 -32.08 -21.19 -27.30
C THR A 266 -32.31 -20.70 -28.73
N MET A 267 -31.62 -19.64 -29.15
CA MET A 267 -31.59 -19.20 -30.55
C MET A 267 -31.07 -20.29 -31.48
N MET A 268 -29.95 -20.93 -31.12
CA MET A 268 -29.35 -22.01 -31.91
C MET A 268 -30.31 -23.20 -32.05
N ILE A 269 -30.89 -23.66 -30.94
CA ILE A 269 -31.83 -24.79 -30.94
C ILE A 269 -33.07 -24.45 -31.77
N THR A 270 -33.64 -23.26 -31.59
CA THR A 270 -34.80 -22.80 -32.36
C THR A 270 -34.47 -22.75 -33.85
N CYS A 271 -33.33 -22.19 -34.23
CA CYS A 271 -32.86 -22.16 -35.61
C CYS A 271 -32.69 -23.57 -36.20
N CYS A 272 -32.10 -24.50 -35.45
CA CYS A 272 -31.98 -25.89 -35.87
C CYS A 272 -33.34 -26.56 -36.07
N VAL A 273 -34.30 -26.38 -35.14
CA VAL A 273 -35.66 -26.95 -35.25
C VAL A 273 -36.41 -26.36 -36.44
N CYS A 274 -36.30 -25.06 -36.68
CA CYS A 274 -36.85 -24.39 -37.86
C CYS A 274 -36.22 -24.94 -39.15
N ALA A 275 -34.90 -25.11 -39.20
CA ALA A 275 -34.23 -25.73 -40.34
C ALA A 275 -34.69 -27.18 -40.56
N PHE A 276 -34.83 -27.99 -39.51
CA PHE A 276 -35.35 -29.35 -39.61
C PHE A 276 -36.81 -29.39 -40.07
N ARG A 277 -37.66 -28.45 -39.66
CA ARG A 277 -39.06 -28.38 -40.13
C ARG A 277 -39.19 -27.84 -41.55
N CYS A 278 -38.47 -26.77 -41.88
CA CYS A 278 -38.49 -26.17 -43.22
C CYS A 278 -37.82 -27.08 -44.26
N CYS A 279 -36.68 -27.69 -43.94
CA CYS A 279 -35.96 -28.59 -44.84
C CYS A 279 -36.46 -30.05 -44.74
N GLY A 280 -37.12 -30.44 -43.65
CA GLY A 280 -37.69 -31.78 -43.47
C GLY A 280 -39.03 -31.99 -44.19
N ASN A 281 -39.71 -30.90 -44.58
CA ASN A 281 -40.92 -30.95 -45.40
C ASN A 281 -40.65 -30.93 -46.91
N LEU A 282 -39.38 -30.86 -47.34
CA LEU A 282 -38.98 -31.17 -48.72
C LEU A 282 -38.97 -32.69 -48.90
N ARG A 283 -40.15 -33.30 -48.84
CA ARG A 283 -40.35 -34.69 -49.21
C ARG A 283 -41.07 -34.73 -50.56
N GLY A 284 -40.27 -34.78 -51.62
CA GLY A 284 -40.73 -35.15 -52.96
C GLY A 284 -40.38 -34.12 -54.02
N GLU A 285 -39.12 -34.10 -54.46
CA GLU A 285 -38.80 -34.45 -55.84
C GLU A 285 -37.28 -34.73 -55.91
N ASP A 286 -36.91 -35.88 -56.48
CA ASP A 286 -35.54 -36.31 -56.80
C ASP A 286 -34.54 -36.55 -55.65
N ARG A 287 -34.62 -37.75 -55.05
CA ARG A 287 -33.43 -38.39 -54.46
C ARG A 287 -32.61 -39.07 -55.56
N PRO A 288 -31.40 -38.61 -55.92
CA PRO A 288 -30.49 -39.41 -56.73
C PRO A 288 -30.08 -40.68 -55.97
N ARG A 289 -30.00 -41.78 -56.72
CA ARG A 289 -29.77 -43.17 -56.26
C ARG A 289 -28.49 -43.47 -55.42
N PRO A 290 -27.45 -42.62 -55.26
CA PRO A 290 -26.27 -43.01 -54.47
C PRO A 290 -26.47 -43.06 -52.95
N VAL A 291 -27.40 -42.27 -52.38
CA VAL A 291 -27.48 -42.05 -50.91
C VAL A 291 -28.13 -43.23 -50.16
N ARG A 292 -28.94 -44.03 -50.86
CA ARG A 292 -29.63 -45.19 -50.24
C ARG A 292 -28.66 -46.26 -49.74
N ARG A 293 -27.50 -46.42 -50.42
CA ARG A 293 -26.45 -47.38 -50.03
C ARG A 293 -25.57 -46.89 -48.88
N ALA A 294 -25.49 -45.59 -48.64
CA ALA A 294 -24.70 -45.04 -47.53
C ALA A 294 -25.45 -45.17 -46.19
N VAL A 295 -26.77 -44.97 -46.20
CA VAL A 295 -27.62 -45.11 -45.00
C VAL A 295 -27.70 -46.57 -44.54
N GLU A 296 -27.82 -47.54 -45.45
CA GLU A 296 -27.76 -48.97 -45.11
C GLU A 296 -26.43 -49.40 -44.46
N ARG A 297 -25.30 -48.80 -44.85
CA ARG A 297 -23.98 -49.10 -44.24
C ARG A 297 -23.84 -48.52 -42.83
N VAL A 298 -24.46 -47.37 -42.56
CA VAL A 298 -24.38 -46.73 -41.23
C VAL A 298 -25.28 -47.47 -40.23
N ASP A 299 -26.45 -47.95 -40.67
CA ASP A 299 -27.32 -48.77 -39.83
C ASP A 299 -26.70 -50.15 -39.53
N SER A 300 -26.02 -50.79 -40.51
CA SER A 300 -25.29 -52.04 -40.25
C SER A 300 -24.12 -51.83 -39.27
N LEU A 301 -23.43 -50.69 -39.33
CA LEU A 301 -22.37 -50.33 -38.36
C LEU A 301 -22.95 -50.10 -36.96
N ARG A 302 -24.11 -49.45 -36.85
CA ARG A 302 -24.80 -49.20 -35.58
C ARG A 302 -25.25 -50.49 -34.89
N GLU A 303 -25.79 -51.45 -35.65
CA GLU A 303 -26.13 -52.78 -35.11
C GLU A 303 -24.89 -53.55 -34.64
N THR A 304 -23.77 -53.43 -35.37
CA THR A 304 -22.51 -54.10 -34.99
C THR A 304 -21.89 -53.51 -33.71
N VAL A 305 -22.00 -52.20 -33.51
CA VAL A 305 -21.50 -51.50 -32.32
C VAL A 305 -22.38 -51.78 -31.08
N LEU A 306 -23.70 -51.85 -31.24
CA LEU A 306 -24.63 -52.22 -30.16
C LEU A 306 -24.44 -53.69 -29.73
N ARG A 307 -24.13 -54.58 -30.67
CA ARG A 307 -23.84 -55.99 -30.39
C ARG A 307 -22.48 -56.20 -29.70
N ARG A 308 -21.47 -55.35 -29.97
CA ARG A 308 -20.19 -55.33 -29.23
C ARG A 308 -20.29 -54.67 -27.85
N GLY A 309 -21.05 -53.58 -27.71
CA GLY A 309 -21.25 -52.90 -26.43
C GLY A 309 -21.99 -53.74 -25.38
N SER A 310 -22.89 -54.62 -25.82
CA SER A 310 -23.63 -55.55 -24.95
C SER A 310 -22.80 -56.77 -24.49
N GLN A 311 -21.76 -57.16 -25.22
CA GLN A 311 -20.81 -58.19 -24.75
C GLN A 311 -19.79 -57.63 -23.75
N LEU A 312 -19.33 -56.38 -23.92
CA LEU A 312 -18.42 -55.75 -22.98
C LEU A 312 -19.06 -55.55 -21.59
N ARG A 313 -20.36 -55.22 -21.55
CA ARG A 313 -21.12 -55.06 -20.28
C ARG A 313 -21.34 -56.36 -19.51
N ARG A 314 -21.28 -57.53 -20.17
CA ARG A 314 -21.36 -58.83 -19.48
C ARG A 314 -20.03 -59.24 -18.85
N HIS A 315 -18.90 -58.85 -19.43
CA HIS A 315 -17.58 -59.12 -18.84
C HIS A 315 -17.27 -58.25 -17.62
N THR A 316 -17.76 -57.00 -17.57
CA THR A 316 -17.51 -56.12 -16.42
C THR A 316 -18.36 -56.48 -15.19
N PHE A 317 -19.54 -57.08 -15.38
CA PHE A 317 -20.40 -57.50 -14.27
C PHE A 317 -19.89 -58.78 -13.57
N GLN A 318 -19.10 -59.60 -14.26
CA GLN A 318 -18.49 -60.80 -13.67
C GLN A 318 -17.24 -60.50 -12.84
N ILE A 319 -16.54 -59.39 -13.13
CA ILE A 319 -15.37 -58.93 -12.35
C ILE A 319 -15.83 -58.17 -11.09
N HIS A 320 -16.99 -57.51 -11.11
CA HIS A 320 -17.48 -56.79 -9.93
C HIS A 320 -18.08 -57.70 -8.85
N GLN A 321 -18.46 -58.94 -9.18
CA GLN A 321 -19.01 -59.92 -8.23
C GLN A 321 -17.94 -60.75 -7.50
N SER A 322 -16.68 -60.74 -7.95
CA SER A 322 -15.55 -61.40 -7.25
C SER A 322 -14.83 -60.48 -6.26
N LEU A 323 -15.10 -59.16 -6.27
CA LEU A 323 -14.45 -58.18 -5.41
C LEU A 323 -15.30 -57.70 -4.22
N THR A 324 -16.55 -58.16 -4.08
CA THR A 324 -17.45 -57.78 -2.97
C THR A 324 -17.76 -58.92 -2.00
N LYS A 325 -16.99 -60.02 -2.04
CA LYS A 325 -17.14 -61.16 -1.11
C LYS A 325 -16.07 -61.26 -0.02
N VAL A 326 -15.29 -60.21 0.21
CA VAL A 326 -14.34 -60.12 1.33
C VAL A 326 -14.53 -58.77 2.02
N SER A 327 -15.49 -58.71 2.95
CA SER A 327 -15.40 -57.90 4.18
C SER A 327 -16.79 -57.84 4.82
N GLU A 328 -17.12 -58.83 5.64
CA GLU A 328 -18.05 -58.66 6.75
C GLU A 328 -17.51 -59.42 7.98
N GLN A 329 -17.03 -58.63 8.95
CA GLN A 329 -17.08 -58.83 10.42
C GLN A 329 -16.26 -59.95 11.11
N PRO A 330 -16.09 -59.93 12.46
CA PRO A 330 -16.14 -58.87 13.51
C PRO A 330 -15.00 -58.99 14.58
N GLU A 331 -15.19 -58.33 15.74
CA GLU A 331 -14.46 -58.42 17.04
C GLU A 331 -13.19 -57.55 17.20
N SER A 332 -13.16 -56.59 18.13
CA SER A 332 -13.17 -56.69 19.61
C SER A 332 -11.86 -57.29 20.18
N ILE A 333 -11.34 -56.65 21.23
CA ILE A 333 -10.20 -57.07 22.08
C ILE A 333 -8.78 -56.71 21.55
N PHE A 334 -8.23 -55.56 21.97
CA PHE A 334 -6.97 -55.56 22.74
C PHE A 334 -6.72 -54.21 23.46
N LEU A 335 -6.71 -54.31 24.78
CA LEU A 335 -6.22 -53.32 25.74
C LEU A 335 -4.70 -53.14 25.64
N ARG A 336 -4.23 -52.03 26.24
CA ARG A 336 -2.87 -51.78 26.76
C ARG A 336 -1.77 -51.56 25.72
N ARG A 337 -1.33 -50.29 25.65
CA ARG A 337 -0.04 -49.81 26.19
C ARG A 337 0.46 -48.64 25.33
N TYR A 338 0.13 -47.41 25.71
CA TYR A 338 1.08 -46.29 25.84
C TYR A 338 0.32 -45.03 26.32
N ASN A 339 0.10 -44.96 27.62
CA ASN A 339 0.15 -43.69 28.33
C ASN A 339 1.63 -43.42 28.56
N ASP A 340 2.12 -42.26 28.14
CA ASP A 340 3.10 -41.42 28.85
C ASP A 340 3.56 -40.31 27.89
N GLY A 341 3.32 -39.04 28.25
CA GLY A 341 3.99 -37.93 27.58
C GLY A 341 3.26 -36.59 27.51
N MET A 342 3.10 -35.94 28.67
CA MET A 342 3.11 -34.47 28.87
C MET A 342 2.01 -33.58 28.27
N ASN A 343 1.06 -33.24 29.15
CA ASN A 343 0.53 -31.88 29.27
C ASN A 343 1.51 -30.99 30.05
N GLY A 344 1.54 -29.71 29.72
CA GLY A 344 1.95 -28.61 30.60
C GLY A 344 3.13 -27.78 30.08
N PHE A 345 2.89 -26.52 29.72
CA PHE A 345 3.36 -25.39 30.52
C PHE A 345 2.76 -24.06 30.04
N ASP A 346 2.18 -23.38 31.01
CA ASP A 346 1.66 -22.02 31.02
C ASP A 346 2.76 -20.95 30.93
N GLU A 347 2.39 -19.82 30.31
CA GLU A 347 2.33 -18.48 30.94
C GLU A 347 3.45 -18.09 31.94
N ILE A 348 4.32 -17.14 31.54
CA ILE A 348 5.11 -16.21 32.37
C ILE A 348 5.51 -15.03 31.43
N TYR A 349 5.34 -13.71 31.65
CA TYR A 349 4.96 -12.84 32.77
C TYR A 349 4.18 -11.63 32.22
#